data_AF-A0AAP0RC39-F1
#
_entry.id   AF-A0AAP0RC39-F1
#
_cell.length_a   1.000
_cell.length_b   1.000
_cell.length_c   1.000
_cell.angle_alpha   90.00
_cell.angle_beta   90.00
_cell.angle_gamma   90.00
#
_symmetry.space_group_name_H-M   'P 1'
#
loop_
_entity.id
_entity.type
_entity.pdbx_description
1 polymer ?
#
loop_
_entity_poly.entity_id
_entity_poly.type
_entity_poly.pdbx_seq_one_letter_code
_entity_poly.pdbx_strand_id
1 'polypeptide(L)'
;MADEEKNLVEILEEHNPIDLVKYINYVHAPESGAIATFSGTTRDTFEGKTVVELRYEAYVPMALRCIKSICSAARSSWNLNSIAVAHRLGPVPVGETSVFIAISSTHRADALDACKFVIDEIKASVPIWKKEVYANGEVWKENSEFLERRMELGEGARDKGRVCSARKVEVDKHDRNGCCRDKVKVDHKEVSDISTSEGGIGKNG
;
A
#
# COMPACT_ATOMS: atom_id res chain seq x y z
N MET A 1 28.74 13.33 3.96
CA MET A 1 27.58 14.04 3.39
C MET A 1 26.39 13.18 3.73
N ALA A 2 25.46 13.69 4.55
CA ALA A 2 24.30 12.91 4.98
C ALA A 2 23.55 12.48 3.72
N ASP A 3 23.36 11.18 3.59
CA ASP A 3 22.47 10.56 2.62
C ASP A 3 21.15 11.34 2.66
N GLU A 4 20.86 12.14 1.64
CA GLU A 4 19.54 12.74 1.50
C GLU A 4 18.59 11.56 1.37
N GLU A 5 17.92 11.21 2.46
CA GLU A 5 16.97 10.10 2.49
C GLU A 5 16.01 10.29 1.31
N LYS A 6 16.15 9.47 0.26
CA LYS A 6 15.34 9.54 -0.98
C LYS A 6 13.89 9.16 -0.68
N ASN A 7 13.17 10.09 -0.07
CA ASN A 7 11.81 9.98 0.38
C ASN A 7 10.97 11.04 -0.33
N LEU A 8 9.99 10.62 -1.12
CA LEU A 8 8.96 11.48 -1.67
C LEU A 8 7.67 11.27 -0.87
N VAL A 9 7.26 12.27 -0.09
CA VAL A 9 6.03 12.20 0.71
C VAL A 9 5.12 13.36 0.32
N GLU A 10 3.94 13.03 -0.20
CA GLU A 10 2.96 14.02 -0.67
C GLU A 10 1.57 13.73 -0.08
N ILE A 11 0.92 14.80 0.41
CA ILE A 11 -0.51 14.79 0.72
C ILE A 11 -1.16 15.63 -0.38
N LEU A 12 -1.93 15.00 -1.26
CA LEU A 12 -2.57 15.66 -2.38
C LEU A 12 -3.91 16.27 -1.95
N GLU A 13 -4.21 17.46 -2.48
CA GLU A 13 -5.49 18.12 -2.30
C GLU A 13 -6.60 17.46 -3.13
N GLU A 14 -7.83 17.92 -2.91
CA GLU A 14 -9.02 17.46 -3.62
C GLU A 14 -8.88 17.63 -5.15
N HIS A 15 -9.53 16.72 -5.90
CA HIS A 15 -9.51 16.66 -7.37
C HIS A 15 -8.15 16.41 -8.04
N ASN A 16 -7.11 16.03 -7.30
CA ASN A 16 -5.83 15.62 -7.88
C ASN A 16 -5.61 14.10 -7.72
N PRO A 17 -5.93 13.28 -8.74
CA PRO A 17 -5.68 11.84 -8.72
C PRO A 17 -4.19 11.55 -8.52
N ILE A 18 -3.90 10.46 -7.81
CA ILE A 18 -2.53 9.99 -7.62
C ILE A 18 -2.02 9.45 -8.97
N ASP A 19 -1.04 10.13 -9.56
CA ASP A 19 -0.28 9.61 -10.70
C ASP A 19 0.68 8.52 -10.22
N LEU A 20 0.26 7.26 -10.32
CA LEU A 20 1.06 6.11 -9.88
C LEU A 20 2.43 6.05 -10.56
N VAL A 21 2.50 6.45 -11.83
CA VAL A 21 3.73 6.36 -12.64
C VAL A 21 4.78 7.33 -12.12
N LYS A 22 4.38 8.53 -11.68
CA LYS A 22 5.26 9.51 -11.00
C LYS A 22 6.02 8.87 -9.84
N TYR A 23 5.32 8.17 -8.95
CA TYR A 23 5.91 7.59 -7.74
C TYR A 23 6.74 6.34 -8.02
N ILE A 24 6.31 5.51 -8.98
CA ILE A 24 7.10 4.35 -9.44
C ILE A 24 8.42 4.83 -10.06
N ASN A 25 8.38 5.86 -10.92
CA ASN A 25 9.57 6.43 -11.54
C ASN A 25 10.50 7.08 -10.52
N TYR A 26 9.97 7.72 -9.48
CA TYR A 26 10.78 8.31 -8.41
C TYR A 26 11.63 7.26 -7.68
N VAL A 27 11.07 6.08 -7.39
CA VAL A 27 11.79 5.03 -6.66
C VAL A 27 12.65 4.13 -7.56
N HIS A 28 12.54 4.29 -8.87
CA HIS A 28 13.33 3.52 -9.83
C HIS A 28 14.80 3.96 -9.79
N ALA A 29 15.71 3.01 -9.56
CA ALA A 29 17.15 3.28 -9.53
C ALA A 29 17.93 2.08 -10.11
N PRO A 30 19.09 2.31 -10.77
CA PRO A 30 19.92 1.22 -11.32
C PRO A 30 20.35 0.18 -10.29
N GLU A 31 20.51 0.58 -9.02
CA GLU A 31 20.89 -0.27 -7.90
C GLU A 31 19.72 -1.07 -7.28
N SER A 32 18.48 -0.82 -7.71
CA SER A 32 17.28 -1.47 -7.18
C SER A 32 16.92 -2.71 -8.00
N GLY A 33 16.93 -3.87 -7.35
CA GLY A 33 16.52 -5.15 -7.94
C GLY A 33 15.03 -5.46 -7.77
N ALA A 34 14.30 -4.66 -6.99
CA ALA A 34 12.88 -4.80 -6.77
C ALA A 34 12.21 -3.46 -6.45
N ILE A 35 10.96 -3.32 -6.89
CA ILE A 35 10.03 -2.27 -6.47
C ILE A 35 8.76 -2.96 -5.99
N ALA A 36 8.35 -2.68 -4.76
CA ALA A 36 7.06 -3.11 -4.22
C ALA A 36 6.12 -1.89 -4.15
N THR A 37 4.87 -2.09 -4.54
CA THR A 37 3.86 -1.04 -4.51
C THR A 37 2.61 -1.48 -3.77
N PHE A 38 1.93 -0.52 -3.15
CA PHE A 38 0.60 -0.70 -2.57
C PHE A 38 -0.30 0.43 -3.05
N SER A 39 -1.49 0.07 -3.53
CA SER A 39 -2.55 1.00 -3.91
C SER A 39 -3.80 0.68 -3.08
N GLY A 40 -4.23 1.63 -2.25
CA GLY A 40 -5.49 1.57 -1.54
C GLY A 40 -6.59 2.16 -2.41
N THR A 41 -7.47 1.32 -2.95
CA THR A 41 -8.56 1.73 -3.83
C THR A 41 -9.90 1.79 -3.11
N THR A 42 -10.74 2.76 -3.46
CA THR A 42 -12.11 2.84 -2.95
C THR A 42 -12.94 1.70 -3.56
N ARG A 43 -13.59 0.91 -2.71
CA ARG A 43 -14.50 -0.17 -3.13
C ARG A 43 -15.93 0.34 -3.22
N ASP A 44 -16.73 -0.30 -4.07
CA ASP A 44 -18.15 0.01 -4.30
C ASP A 44 -19.10 -0.48 -3.20
N THR A 45 -18.59 -1.31 -2.29
CA THR A 45 -19.39 -2.01 -1.28
C THR A 45 -18.70 -2.01 0.07
N PHE A 46 -19.50 -1.73 1.11
CA PHE A 46 -19.06 -1.81 2.50
C PHE A 46 -20.24 -2.21 3.39
N GLU A 47 -20.07 -3.27 4.20
CA GLU A 47 -21.12 -3.80 5.10
C GLU A 47 -22.50 -3.98 4.41
N GLY A 48 -22.50 -4.40 3.14
CA GLY A 48 -23.72 -4.63 2.34
C GLY A 48 -24.38 -3.36 1.78
N LYS A 49 -23.77 -2.19 1.94
CA LYS A 49 -24.25 -0.91 1.38
C LYS A 49 -23.40 -0.48 0.19
N THR A 50 -24.04 0.16 -0.79
CA THR A 50 -23.38 0.75 -1.97
C THR A 50 -22.70 2.07 -1.60
N VAL A 51 -21.37 2.06 -1.66
CA VAL A 51 -20.51 3.24 -1.45
C VAL A 51 -20.34 3.96 -2.79
N VAL A 52 -20.45 5.28 -2.78
CA VAL A 52 -20.26 6.14 -3.95
C VAL A 52 -18.84 6.72 -3.96
N GLU A 53 -18.37 7.15 -2.79
CA GLU A 53 -17.04 7.71 -2.60
C GLU A 53 -16.58 7.58 -1.15
N LEU A 54 -15.27 7.68 -0.94
CA LEU A 54 -14.68 7.93 0.37
C LEU A 54 -14.19 9.37 0.44
N ARG A 55 -14.48 10.09 1.52
CA ARG A 55 -13.90 11.40 1.79
C ARG A 55 -12.82 11.31 2.84
N TYR A 56 -11.66 11.89 2.56
CA TYR A 56 -10.52 11.88 3.48
C TYR A 56 -10.21 13.28 4.00
N GLU A 57 -10.02 13.39 5.31
CA GLU A 57 -9.57 14.61 5.97
C GLU A 57 -8.32 14.31 6.81
N ALA A 58 -7.44 15.31 6.94
CA ALA A 58 -6.21 15.14 7.69
C ALA A 58 -5.70 16.45 8.28
N TYR A 59 -5.04 16.36 9.43
CA TYR A 59 -4.18 17.45 9.88
C TYR A 59 -2.83 17.37 9.17
N VAL A 60 -2.77 17.97 7.96
CA VAL A 60 -1.68 17.81 6.98
C VAL A 60 -0.28 17.95 7.57
N PRO A 61 0.06 19.00 8.37
CA PRO A 61 1.40 19.13 8.94
C PRO A 61 1.78 17.97 9.87
N MET A 62 0.84 17.41 10.62
CA MET A 62 1.10 16.27 11.49
C MET A 62 1.16 14.96 10.69
N ALA A 63 0.28 14.78 9.72
CA ALA A 63 0.29 13.62 8.83
C ALA A 63 1.64 13.48 8.11
N LEU A 64 2.13 14.57 7.50
CA LEU A 64 3.45 14.60 6.85
C LEU A 64 4.59 14.24 7.80
N ARG A 65 4.59 14.76 9.03
CA ARG A 65 5.63 14.43 10.02
C ARG A 65 5.60 12.96 10.43
N CYS A 66 4.41 12.42 10.70
CA CYS A 66 4.24 11.04 11.09
C CYS A 66 4.64 10.09 9.93
N ILE A 67 4.22 10.35 8.68
CA ILE A 67 4.64 9.56 7.51
C ILE A 67 6.16 9.59 7.31
N LYS A 68 6.80 10.76 7.45
CA LYS A 68 8.27 10.86 7.38
C LYS A 68 8.94 10.03 8.48
N SER A 69 8.42 10.06 9.71
CA SER A 69 8.94 9.23 10.80
C SER A 69 8.81 7.74 10.51
N ILE A 70 7.70 7.31 9.88
CA ILE A 70 7.50 5.91 9.44
C ILE A 70 8.54 5.54 8.37
N CYS A 71 8.81 6.42 7.41
CA CYS A 71 9.83 6.20 6.38
C CYS A 71 11.22 6.01 7.02
N SER A 72 11.60 6.84 7.99
CA SER A 72 12.86 6.68 8.71
C SER A 72 12.91 5.38 9.54
N ALA A 73 11.80 4.96 10.14
CA ALA A 73 11.71 3.67 10.84
C ALA A 73 11.85 2.47 9.89
N ALA A 74 11.26 2.53 8.69
CA ALA A 74 11.42 1.51 7.66
C ALA A 74 12.88 1.42 7.21
N ARG A 75 13.54 2.55 6.95
CA ARG A 75 14.98 2.59 6.59
C ARG A 75 15.89 2.05 7.68
N SER A 76 15.49 2.17 8.95
CA SER A 76 16.25 1.61 10.07
C SER A 76 16.14 0.08 10.16
N SER A 77 15.14 -0.51 9.50
CA SER A 77 14.80 -1.93 9.60
C SER A 77 15.20 -2.74 8.35
N TRP A 78 15.13 -2.11 7.17
CA TRP A 78 15.42 -2.73 5.86
C TRP A 78 16.40 -1.89 5.03
N ASN A 79 17.11 -2.51 4.08
CA ASN A 79 18.01 -1.82 3.18
C ASN A 79 17.26 -1.29 1.95
N LEU A 80 16.74 -0.07 2.06
CA LEU A 80 15.86 0.55 1.06
C LEU A 80 16.59 1.62 0.26
N ASN A 81 16.44 1.61 -1.06
CA ASN A 81 17.00 2.64 -1.93
C ASN A 81 16.14 3.91 -1.89
N SER A 82 14.83 3.79 -2.12
CA SER A 82 13.91 4.93 -2.18
C SER A 82 12.52 4.56 -1.67
N ILE A 83 11.82 5.55 -1.10
CA ILE A 83 10.46 5.41 -0.59
C ILE A 83 9.63 6.55 -1.18
N ALA A 84 8.44 6.22 -1.68
CA ALA A 84 7.44 7.19 -2.10
C ALA A 84 6.11 6.87 -1.42
N VAL A 85 5.48 7.88 -0.83
CA VAL A 85 4.17 7.79 -0.19
C VAL A 85 3.31 8.97 -0.65
N ALA A 86 2.14 8.66 -1.19
CA ALA A 86 1.13 9.63 -1.58
C ALA A 86 -0.18 9.31 -0.87
N HIS A 87 -0.84 10.33 -0.34
CA HIS A 87 -2.21 10.18 0.14
C HIS A 87 -3.06 11.34 -0.37
N ARG A 88 -4.21 11.04 -0.96
CA ARG A 88 -5.17 12.03 -1.45
C ARG A 88 -6.18 12.39 -0.36
N LEU A 89 -6.51 13.67 -0.26
CA LEU A 89 -7.57 14.19 0.59
C LEU A 89 -8.81 14.55 -0.24
N GLY A 90 -9.92 14.80 0.45
CA GLY A 90 -11.20 15.07 -0.15
C GLY A 90 -11.89 13.82 -0.70
N PRO A 91 -12.87 13.95 -1.61
CA PRO A 91 -13.58 12.84 -2.23
C PRO A 91 -12.69 12.02 -3.16
N VAL A 92 -12.78 10.70 -2.98
CA VAL A 92 -12.14 9.66 -3.79
C VAL A 92 -13.24 8.69 -4.23
N PRO A 93 -13.70 8.81 -5.50
CA PRO A 93 -14.69 7.91 -6.09
C PRO A 93 -14.29 6.44 -6.04
N VAL A 94 -15.29 5.57 -6.14
CA VAL A 94 -15.08 4.13 -6.34
C VAL A 94 -14.12 3.85 -7.50
N GLY A 95 -13.19 2.93 -7.28
CA GLY A 95 -12.15 2.55 -8.25
C GLY A 95 -10.91 3.43 -8.22
N GLU A 96 -10.97 4.61 -7.60
CA GLU A 96 -9.80 5.49 -7.50
C GLU A 96 -8.90 5.16 -6.31
N THR A 97 -7.62 5.52 -6.43
CA THR A 97 -6.61 5.31 -5.39
C THR A 97 -6.62 6.47 -4.39
N SER A 98 -6.76 6.17 -3.10
CA SER A 98 -6.67 7.15 -2.01
C SER A 98 -5.28 7.23 -1.40
N VAL A 99 -4.56 6.11 -1.36
CA VAL A 99 -3.18 6.03 -0.85
C VAL A 99 -2.33 5.18 -1.77
N PHE A 100 -1.12 5.64 -2.05
CA PHE A 100 -0.14 4.90 -2.83
C PHE A 100 1.21 4.89 -2.14
N ILE A 101 1.85 3.73 -2.13
CA ILE A 101 3.19 3.53 -1.61
C ILE A 101 4.00 2.83 -2.69
N ALA A 102 5.22 3.30 -2.93
CA ALA A 102 6.21 2.61 -3.74
C ALA A 102 7.54 2.58 -2.97
N ILE A 103 8.18 1.42 -2.91
CA ILE A 103 9.45 1.23 -2.19
C ILE A 103 10.37 0.40 -3.07
N SER A 104 11.61 0.86 -3.21
CA SER A 104 12.65 0.14 -3.94
C SER A 104 13.76 -0.38 -3.03
N SER A 105 14.28 -1.54 -3.37
CA SER A 105 15.39 -2.18 -2.66
C SER A 105 16.22 -3.04 -3.63
N THR A 106 17.41 -3.46 -3.21
CA THR A 106 18.25 -4.42 -3.96
C THR A 106 17.60 -5.81 -4.02
N HIS A 107 16.86 -6.21 -2.98
CA HIS A 107 16.24 -7.54 -2.88
C HIS A 107 14.77 -7.46 -2.53
N ARG A 108 13.94 -8.23 -3.26
CA ARG A 108 12.47 -8.20 -3.17
C ARG A 108 11.89 -8.35 -1.75
N ALA A 109 12.54 -9.11 -0.87
CA ALA A 109 12.07 -9.30 0.51
C ALA A 109 11.97 -7.97 1.25
N ASP A 110 13.05 -7.18 1.23
CA ASP A 110 13.10 -5.87 1.87
C ASP A 110 12.03 -4.91 1.33
N ALA A 111 11.79 -4.89 0.00
CA ALA A 111 10.78 -4.02 -0.59
C ALA A 111 9.35 -4.43 -0.17
N LEU A 112 9.03 -5.72 -0.21
CA LEU A 112 7.71 -6.24 0.13
C LEU A 112 7.40 -6.04 1.62
N ASP A 113 8.33 -6.41 2.50
CA ASP A 113 8.17 -6.31 3.94
C ASP A 113 8.06 -4.85 4.38
N ALA A 114 8.91 -3.97 3.85
CA ALA A 114 8.83 -2.54 4.11
C ALA A 114 7.52 -1.93 3.59
N CYS A 115 7.04 -2.34 2.41
CA CYS A 115 5.80 -1.82 1.84
C CYS A 115 4.59 -2.16 2.73
N LYS A 116 4.52 -3.42 3.19
CA LYS A 116 3.51 -3.85 4.17
C LYS A 116 3.62 -3.06 5.48
N PHE A 117 4.83 -2.94 6.03
CA PHE A 117 5.06 -2.17 7.25
C PHE A 117 4.58 -0.72 7.11
N VAL A 118 4.95 -0.03 6.03
CA VAL A 118 4.58 1.39 5.86
C VAL A 118 3.07 1.58 5.80
N ILE A 119 2.31 0.72 5.10
CA ILE A 119 0.84 0.86 5.06
C ILE A 119 0.21 0.57 6.43
N ASP A 120 0.66 -0.48 7.11
CA ASP A 120 0.16 -0.86 8.44
C ASP A 120 0.40 0.28 9.44
N GLU A 121 1.60 0.89 9.43
CA GLU A 121 1.93 2.04 10.27
C GLU A 121 1.15 3.30 9.90
N ILE A 122 0.92 3.57 8.62
CA ILE A 122 0.15 4.74 8.17
C ILE A 122 -1.26 4.65 8.72
N LYS A 123 -1.92 3.50 8.55
CA LYS A 123 -3.27 3.29 9.07
C LYS A 123 -3.29 3.29 10.59
N ALA A 124 -2.26 2.79 11.26
CA ALA A 124 -2.28 2.73 12.71
C ALA A 124 -1.91 4.04 13.42
N SER A 125 -1.19 4.97 12.80
CA SER A 125 -0.61 6.12 13.53
C SER A 125 -0.83 7.49 12.90
N VAL A 126 -1.19 7.56 11.62
CA VAL A 126 -1.31 8.84 10.91
C VAL A 126 -2.72 9.40 11.09
N PRO A 127 -2.87 10.68 11.47
CA PRO A 127 -4.16 11.34 11.71
C PRO A 127 -4.88 11.67 10.38
N ILE A 128 -5.33 10.62 9.69
CA ILE A 128 -6.15 10.70 8.47
C ILE A 128 -7.46 9.98 8.77
N TRP A 129 -8.56 10.70 8.62
CA TRP A 129 -9.91 10.20 8.85
C TRP A 129 -10.61 9.96 7.53
N LYS A 130 -11.44 8.91 7.47
CA LYS A 130 -12.25 8.58 6.30
C LYS A 130 -13.73 8.67 6.61
N LYS A 131 -14.49 9.15 5.64
CA LYS A 131 -15.96 9.15 5.64
C LYS A 131 -16.44 8.30 4.49
N GLU A 132 -17.40 7.43 4.76
CA GLU A 132 -18.09 6.67 3.73
C GLU A 132 -19.33 7.44 3.29
N VAL A 133 -19.41 7.72 1.99
CA VAL A 133 -20.58 8.36 1.38
C VAL A 133 -21.34 7.31 0.60
N TYR A 134 -22.59 7.09 0.97
CA TYR A 134 -23.50 6.13 0.38
C TYR A 134 -24.53 6.85 -0.49
N ALA A 135 -25.18 6.12 -1.40
CA ALA A 135 -26.22 6.68 -2.27
C ALA A 135 -27.43 7.27 -1.50
N ASN A 136 -27.62 6.87 -0.24
CA ASN A 136 -28.76 7.26 0.60
C ASN A 136 -28.36 7.96 1.91
N GLY A 137 -27.09 8.38 2.09
CA GLY A 137 -26.62 9.04 3.31
C GLY A 137 -25.10 8.95 3.49
N GLU A 138 -24.57 9.45 4.61
CA GLU A 138 -23.13 9.48 4.89
C GLU A 138 -22.80 9.07 6.33
N VAL A 139 -21.69 8.37 6.54
CA VAL A 139 -21.23 7.93 7.86
C VAL A 139 -19.74 8.19 8.01
N TRP A 140 -19.34 8.90 9.07
CA TRP A 140 -17.94 9.03 9.45
C TRP A 140 -17.43 7.74 10.09
N LYS A 141 -16.27 7.25 9.65
CA LYS A 141 -15.59 6.11 10.26
C LYS A 141 -14.27 6.59 10.85
N GLU A 142 -14.16 6.46 12.16
CA GLU A 142 -12.85 6.56 12.80
C GLU A 142 -11.99 5.35 12.42
N ASN A 143 -10.68 5.55 12.46
CA ASN A 143 -9.73 4.51 12.11
C ASN A 143 -9.58 3.53 13.29
N SER A 144 -10.22 2.36 13.21
CA SER A 144 -10.20 1.36 14.29
C SER A 144 -8.77 0.90 14.62
N GLU A 145 -7.92 0.75 13.60
CA GLU A 145 -6.51 0.35 13.74
C GLU A 145 -5.70 1.40 14.54
N PHE A 146 -6.04 2.69 14.40
CA PHE A 146 -5.45 3.76 15.21
C PHE A 146 -5.83 3.64 16.70
N LEU A 147 -7.05 3.19 16.99
CA LEU A 147 -7.53 3.04 18.36
C LEU A 147 -6.96 1.78 19.03
N GLU A 148 -6.95 0.65 18.33
CA GLU A 148 -6.40 -0.61 18.81
C GLU A 148 -4.93 -0.44 19.22
N ARG A 149 -4.14 0.24 18.40
CA ARG A 149 -2.74 0.50 18.74
C ARG A 149 -2.55 1.44 19.93
N ARG A 150 -3.44 2.44 20.10
CA ARG A 150 -3.45 3.27 21.31
C ARG A 150 -3.75 2.45 22.57
N MET A 151 -4.56 1.40 22.47
CA MET A 151 -4.88 0.49 23.57
C MET A 151 -3.71 -0.47 23.87
N GLU A 152 -3.06 -1.03 22.85
CA GLU A 152 -1.84 -1.84 23.02
C GLU A 152 -0.69 -1.08 23.70
N LEU A 153 -0.65 0.24 23.52
CA LEU A 153 0.32 1.14 24.16
C LEU A 153 -0.08 1.56 25.60
N GLY A 154 -1.10 0.92 26.20
CA GLY A 154 -1.91 1.49 27.28
C GLY A 154 -2.01 0.74 28.61
N GLU A 155 -0.92 0.24 29.20
CA GLU A 155 -0.73 0.21 30.67
C GLU A 155 0.67 0.75 31.02
N GLY A 156 0.80 2.09 31.04
CA GLY A 156 1.99 2.75 31.61
C GLY A 156 2.62 3.86 30.79
N ALA A 157 1.88 4.92 30.43
CA ALA A 157 2.50 6.20 30.08
C ALA A 157 1.50 7.36 30.19
N ARG A 158 1.46 8.02 31.35
CA ARG A 158 1.03 9.42 31.41
C ARG A 158 2.18 10.28 30.89
N ASP A 159 2.26 10.50 29.59
CA ASP A 159 3.08 11.59 29.06
C ASP A 159 2.35 12.34 27.93
N LYS A 160 2.48 13.66 27.97
CA LYS A 160 1.67 14.63 27.24
C LYS A 160 2.12 14.68 25.78
N GLY A 161 1.20 14.46 24.83
CA GLY A 161 1.27 15.08 23.49
C GLY A 161 2.36 14.61 22.51
N ARG A 162 2.81 13.35 22.53
CA ARG A 162 3.77 12.80 21.55
C ARG A 162 3.13 11.74 20.64
N VAL A 163 2.44 12.17 19.59
CA VAL A 163 1.83 11.28 18.58
C VAL A 163 2.86 10.77 17.55
N CYS A 164 3.95 11.50 17.30
CA CYS A 164 4.96 11.13 16.28
C CYS A 164 6.37 10.90 16.86
N SER A 165 6.53 10.51 18.13
CA SER A 165 7.87 10.20 18.64
C SER A 165 8.28 8.79 18.31
N ALA A 166 9.42 8.66 17.62
CA ALA A 166 10.11 7.43 17.33
C ALA A 166 10.31 6.58 18.60
N ARG A 167 9.34 5.72 18.91
CA ARG A 167 9.62 4.51 19.68
C ARG A 167 10.13 3.49 18.67
N LYS A 168 11.18 2.77 19.07
CA LYS A 168 11.80 1.72 18.29
C LYS A 168 10.75 0.63 18.07
N VAL A 169 10.19 0.55 16.87
CA VAL A 169 9.32 -0.57 16.50
C VAL A 169 10.23 -1.78 16.30
N GLU A 170 10.11 -2.77 17.17
CA GLU A 170 10.80 -4.04 17.01
C GLU A 170 10.09 -4.82 15.90
N VAL A 171 10.65 -4.75 14.69
CA VAL A 171 10.18 -5.57 13.57
C VAL A 171 10.78 -6.96 13.73
N ASP A 172 9.93 -7.97 13.92
CA ASP A 172 10.36 -9.36 13.93
C ASP A 172 10.87 -9.72 12.53
N LYS A 173 12.20 -9.86 12.40
CA LYS A 173 12.85 -10.15 11.12
C LYS A 173 12.53 -11.58 10.75
N HIS A 174 11.65 -11.77 9.77
CA HIS A 174 11.41 -13.09 9.17
C HIS A 174 12.76 -13.75 8.85
N ASP A 175 12.92 -14.96 9.34
CA ASP A 175 14.17 -15.71 9.33
C ASP A 175 14.74 -15.76 7.89
N ARG A 176 15.97 -15.24 7.71
CA ARG A 176 16.59 -14.97 6.40
C ARG A 176 17.10 -16.24 5.71
N ASN A 177 16.34 -17.32 5.77
CA ASN A 177 16.66 -18.57 5.12
C ASN A 177 15.58 -18.93 4.09
N GLY A 178 15.95 -18.81 2.81
CA GLY A 178 15.24 -19.50 1.72
C GLY A 178 14.66 -18.63 0.62
N CYS A 179 15.37 -17.59 0.17
CA CYS A 179 14.94 -16.81 -1.01
C CYS A 179 15.12 -17.55 -2.36
N CYS A 180 15.68 -18.77 -2.34
CA CYS A 180 15.94 -19.58 -3.53
C CYS A 180 15.49 -21.02 -3.31
N ARG A 181 14.19 -21.30 -3.49
CA ARG A 181 13.76 -22.66 -3.88
C ARG A 181 12.79 -22.59 -5.06
N ASP A 182 13.24 -23.30 -6.10
CA ASP A 182 12.60 -23.83 -7.29
C ASP A 182 11.75 -22.87 -8.13
N LYS A 183 12.37 -22.42 -9.24
CA LYS A 183 11.64 -21.88 -10.40
C LYS A 183 10.58 -22.91 -10.80
N VAL A 184 9.31 -22.49 -10.80
CA VAL A 184 8.21 -23.25 -11.40
C VAL A 184 8.59 -23.54 -12.85
N LYS A 185 8.81 -24.81 -13.17
CA LYS A 185 8.91 -25.27 -14.56
C LYS A 185 7.50 -25.24 -15.14
N VAL A 186 7.28 -24.38 -16.12
CA VAL A 186 6.06 -24.40 -16.92
C VAL A 186 6.27 -25.49 -17.98
N ASP A 187 5.61 -26.63 -17.83
CA ASP A 187 5.57 -27.65 -18.87
C ASP A 187 4.71 -27.14 -20.02
N HIS A 188 5.34 -26.90 -21.18
CA HIS A 188 4.63 -26.74 -22.44
C HIS A 188 4.05 -28.11 -22.84
N LYS A 189 2.86 -28.45 -22.32
CA LYS A 189 2.07 -29.51 -22.95
C LYS A 189 1.59 -28.99 -24.29
N GLU A 190 2.11 -29.63 -25.34
CA GLU A 190 1.65 -29.51 -26.72
C GLU A 190 0.13 -29.57 -26.77
N VAL A 191 -0.46 -28.52 -27.36
CA VAL A 191 -1.86 -28.52 -27.77
C VAL A 191 -1.96 -29.52 -28.92
N SER A 192 -2.43 -30.73 -28.60
CA SER A 192 -2.71 -31.75 -29.60
C SER A 192 -4.05 -31.42 -30.27
N ASP A 193 -3.93 -31.08 -31.54
CA ASP A 193 -4.86 -31.25 -32.66
C ASP A 193 -6.35 -31.43 -32.31
N ILE A 194 -7.09 -30.33 -32.50
CA ILE A 194 -8.53 -30.38 -32.82
C ILE A 194 -8.67 -31.14 -34.14
N SER A 195 -9.06 -32.41 -34.03
CA SER A 195 -9.49 -33.21 -35.16
C SER A 195 -10.74 -32.59 -35.78
N THR A 196 -10.60 -32.13 -37.01
CA THR A 196 -11.72 -31.71 -37.86
C THR A 196 -12.46 -32.99 -38.27
N SER A 197 -13.69 -33.17 -37.82
CA SER A 197 -14.56 -34.23 -38.32
C SER A 197 -15.06 -33.84 -39.70
N GLU A 198 -14.45 -34.40 -40.74
CA GLU A 198 -15.00 -34.39 -42.09
C GLU A 198 -16.29 -35.21 -42.10
N GLY A 199 -17.40 -34.55 -42.41
CA GLY A 199 -18.71 -35.16 -42.61
C GLY A 199 -18.71 -36.07 -43.84
N GLY A 200 -18.92 -37.35 -43.59
CA GLY A 200 -19.08 -38.39 -44.60
C GLY A 200 -20.35 -38.21 -45.45
N ILE A 201 -20.15 -38.38 -46.75
CA ILE A 201 -21.08 -38.43 -47.86
C ILE A 201 -22.21 -39.45 -47.61
N GLY A 202 -23.46 -39.01 -47.76
CA GLY A 202 -24.63 -39.86 -47.94
C GLY A 202 -25.27 -39.63 -49.31
N LYS A 203 -24.88 -40.43 -50.31
CA LYS A 203 -25.71 -40.72 -51.49
C LYS A 203 -26.71 -41.79 -51.08
N ASN A 204 -27.99 -41.65 -51.47
CA ASN A 204 -28.89 -42.74 -51.89
C ASN A 204 -30.27 -42.17 -52.24
N GLY A 205 -30.82 -42.63 -53.38
CA GLY A 205 -32.26 -42.61 -53.69
C GLY A 205 -32.69 -41.57 -54.70
#